data_AF-A0A7C4U0H8-F1
#
_entry.id   AF-A0A7C4U0H8-F1
#
_cell.length_a   1.000
_cell.length_b   1.000
_cell.length_c   1.000
_cell.angle_alpha   90.00
_cell.angle_beta   90.00
_cell.angle_gamma   90.00
#
_symmetry.space_group_name_H-M   'P 1'
#
loop_
_entity.id
_entity.type
_entity.pdbx_description
1 polymer ?
#
loop_
_entity_poly.entity_id
_entity_poly.type
_entity_poly.pdbx_seq_one_letter_code
_entity_poly.pdbx_strand_id
1 'polypeptide(L)'
;MTDNQKKTIKDLPEDERPREKLLKYGTDKLSDSELLAILLRTGTKGKSAIEIAEEILKNAGGTFKGLAGKDTEDITKMLGVKNAKVATVAAALEISRRVSKQILKDKGII
;
A
#
# COMPACT_ATOMS: atom_id res chain seq x y z
N MET A 1 -1.37 25.58 21.36
CA MET A 1 -0.18 24.93 20.80
C MET A 1 -0.27 23.45 21.14
N THR A 2 -0.91 22.65 20.30
CA THR A 2 -0.92 21.19 20.47
C THR A 2 0.24 20.64 19.66
N ASP A 3 1.32 20.29 20.36
CA ASP A 3 2.43 19.53 19.80
C ASP A 3 1.88 18.14 19.45
N ASN A 4 1.37 17.98 18.23
CA ASN A 4 0.84 16.72 17.73
C ASN A 4 2.05 15.82 17.47
N GLN A 5 2.51 15.12 18.52
CA GLN A 5 3.56 14.12 18.41
C GLN A 5 3.12 13.08 17.36
N LYS A 6 3.64 13.23 16.14
CA LYS A 6 3.37 12.31 15.04
C LYS A 6 4.00 10.97 15.37
N LYS A 7 3.17 10.02 15.83
CA LYS A 7 3.55 8.63 16.03
C LYS A 7 4.06 8.04 14.72
N THR A 8 5.28 7.56 14.74
CA THR A 8 5.85 6.74 13.68
C THR A 8 5.39 5.29 13.85
N ILE A 9 5.55 4.47 12.82
CA ILE A 9 5.26 3.03 12.92
C ILE A 9 6.07 2.37 14.04
N LYS A 10 7.27 2.90 14.36
CA LYS A 10 8.10 2.35 15.44
C LYS A 10 7.51 2.59 16.83
N ASP A 11 6.64 3.59 16.96
CA ASP A 11 5.97 3.94 18.21
C ASP A 11 4.71 3.10 18.47
N LEU A 12 4.31 2.27 17.50
CA LEU A 12 3.28 1.25 17.67
C LEU A 12 3.83 0.06 18.48
N PRO A 13 2.98 -0.63 19.27
CA PRO A 13 3.27 -1.96 19.78
C PRO A 13 3.81 -2.85 18.66
N GLU A 14 4.79 -3.69 18.98
CA GLU A 14 5.50 -4.48 17.96
C GLU A 14 4.55 -5.33 17.11
N ASP A 15 3.51 -5.89 17.71
CA ASP A 15 2.51 -6.72 17.04
C ASP A 15 1.42 -5.92 16.30
N GLU A 16 1.41 -4.60 16.42
CA GLU A 16 0.61 -3.68 15.59
C GLU A 16 1.40 -3.11 14.40
N ARG A 17 2.72 -3.28 14.38
CA ARG A 17 3.54 -2.83 13.24
C ARG A 17 3.21 -3.71 12.02
N PRO A 18 2.99 -3.14 10.83
CA PRO A 18 2.42 -3.90 9.71
C PRO A 18 3.19 -5.17 9.32
N ARG A 19 4.54 -5.14 9.32
CA ARG A 19 5.32 -6.32 8.91
C ARG A 19 5.25 -7.42 9.94
N GLU A 20 5.38 -7.05 11.20
CA GLU A 20 5.35 -7.91 12.36
C GLU A 20 3.95 -8.51 12.54
N LYS A 21 2.90 -7.69 12.40
CA LYS A 21 1.50 -8.10 12.36
C LYS A 21 1.23 -9.10 11.24
N LEU A 22 1.76 -8.87 10.03
CA LEU A 22 1.64 -9.80 8.89
C LEU A 22 2.29 -11.14 9.21
N LEU A 23 3.50 -11.14 9.78
CA LEU A 23 4.23 -12.36 10.12
C LEU A 23 3.58 -13.14 11.26
N LYS A 24 2.97 -12.44 12.23
CA LYS A 24 2.36 -13.05 13.41
C LYS A 24 0.95 -13.57 13.14
N TYR A 25 0.13 -12.82 12.41
CA TYR A 25 -1.30 -13.09 12.29
C TYR A 25 -1.79 -13.37 10.87
N GLY A 26 -0.95 -13.15 9.84
CA GLY A 26 -1.31 -13.35 8.44
C GLY A 26 -1.85 -12.10 7.75
N THR A 27 -1.97 -12.18 6.42
CA THR A 27 -2.39 -11.06 5.56
C THR A 27 -3.84 -10.63 5.76
N ASP A 28 -4.71 -11.51 6.24
CA ASP A 28 -6.13 -11.24 6.50
C ASP A 28 -6.37 -10.29 7.67
N LYS A 29 -5.37 -10.08 8.54
CA LYS A 29 -5.47 -9.15 9.67
C LYS A 29 -5.05 -7.73 9.34
N LEU A 30 -4.54 -7.49 8.14
CA LEU A 30 -4.09 -6.17 7.71
C LEU A 30 -5.20 -5.45 6.96
N SER A 31 -5.29 -4.14 7.18
CA SER A 31 -6.03 -3.28 6.28
C SER A 31 -5.31 -3.13 4.93
N ASP A 32 -6.03 -2.66 3.92
CA ASP A 32 -5.44 -2.30 2.62
C ASP A 32 -4.31 -1.27 2.78
N SER A 33 -4.45 -0.30 3.70
CA SER A 33 -3.42 0.70 3.97
C SER A 33 -2.18 0.08 4.63
N GLU A 34 -2.34 -0.88 5.54
CA GLU A 34 -1.22 -1.60 6.15
C GLU A 34 -0.48 -2.45 5.11
N LEU A 35 -1.19 -3.17 4.24
CA LEU A 35 -0.60 -3.95 3.15
C LEU A 35 0.21 -3.06 2.21
N LEU A 36 -0.35 -1.92 1.80
CA LEU A 36 0.34 -0.97 0.95
C LEU A 36 1.53 -0.32 1.67
N ALA A 37 1.41 0.00 2.96
CA ALA A 37 2.49 0.57 3.77
C ALA A 37 3.72 -0.35 3.84
N ILE A 38 3.51 -1.67 3.85
CA ILE A 38 4.62 -2.65 3.78
C ILE A 38 5.43 -2.47 2.50
N LEU A 39 4.76 -2.33 1.35
CA LEU A 39 5.39 -2.10 0.05
C LEU A 39 6.12 -0.75 -0.01
N LEU A 40 5.53 0.30 0.59
CA LEU A 40 6.14 1.63 0.63
C LEU A 40 7.41 1.68 1.51
N ARG A 41 7.55 0.72 2.44
CA ARG A 41 8.64 0.48 3.40
C ARG A 41 8.90 1.55 4.44
N THR A 42 8.82 2.82 4.06
CA THR A 42 9.14 3.96 4.90
C THR A 42 8.16 5.10 4.67
N GLY A 43 8.00 5.96 5.67
CA GLY A 43 7.26 7.20 5.54
C GLY A 43 7.99 8.26 4.70
N THR A 44 7.55 9.50 4.83
CA THR A 44 8.23 10.72 4.38
C THR A 44 8.29 11.70 5.56
N LYS A 45 8.92 12.87 5.38
CA LYS A 45 8.99 13.86 6.46
C LYS A 45 7.57 14.27 6.87
N GLY A 46 7.19 13.91 8.09
CA GLY A 46 5.89 14.23 8.66
C GLY A 46 4.74 13.32 8.22
N LYS A 47 4.96 12.18 7.55
CA LYS A 47 3.90 11.16 7.35
C LYS A 47 4.50 9.76 7.47
N SER A 48 3.85 8.89 8.23
CA SER A 48 4.15 7.46 8.30
C SER A 48 3.83 6.76 6.97
N ALA A 49 4.34 5.54 6.78
CA ALA A 49 4.01 4.77 5.57
C ALA A 49 2.51 4.40 5.52
N ILE A 50 1.85 4.26 6.67
CA ILE A 50 0.41 3.99 6.77
C ILE A 50 -0.38 5.23 6.33
N GLU A 51 -0.06 6.42 6.84
CA GLU A 51 -0.73 7.67 6.43
C GLU A 51 -0.57 7.91 4.91
N ILE A 52 0.63 7.65 4.36
CA ILE A 52 0.84 7.75 2.91
C ILE A 52 -0.01 6.71 2.16
N ALA A 53 -0.08 5.47 2.65
CA ALA A 53 -0.89 4.43 2.05
C ALA A 53 -2.39 4.76 2.04
N GLU A 54 -2.89 5.32 3.15
CA GLU A 54 -4.28 5.79 3.27
C GLU A 54 -4.59 6.89 2.26
N GLU A 55 -3.69 7.87 2.09
CA GLU A 55 -3.86 8.95 1.11
C GLU A 55 -3.88 8.44 -0.33
N ILE A 56 -3.00 7.49 -0.68
CA ILE A 56 -3.01 6.85 -2.01
C ILE A 56 -4.35 6.20 -2.27
N LEU A 57 -4.78 5.33 -1.34
CA LEU A 57 -6.00 4.56 -1.51
C LEU A 57 -7.19 5.50 -1.60
N LYS A 58 -7.28 6.52 -0.74
CA LYS A 58 -8.32 7.55 -0.80
C LYS A 58 -8.38 8.25 -2.16
N ASN A 59 -7.24 8.69 -2.69
CA ASN A 59 -7.16 9.34 -4.00
C ASN A 59 -7.51 8.39 -5.16
N ALA A 60 -7.34 7.09 -4.95
CA ALA A 60 -7.72 6.03 -5.87
C ALA A 60 -9.15 5.48 -5.65
N GLY A 61 -10.00 6.19 -4.89
CA GLY A 61 -11.39 5.75 -4.65
C GLY A 61 -11.55 4.69 -3.56
N GLY A 62 -10.56 4.57 -2.67
CA GLY A 62 -10.58 3.74 -1.47
C GLY A 62 -10.31 2.26 -1.69
N THR A 63 -9.86 1.83 -2.88
CA THR A 63 -9.70 0.39 -3.20
C THR A 63 -8.46 0.11 -4.04
N PHE A 64 -7.90 -1.10 -3.91
CA PHE A 64 -6.83 -1.57 -4.81
C PHE A 64 -7.26 -1.63 -6.26
N LYS A 65 -8.55 -1.90 -6.55
CA LYS A 65 -9.09 -1.87 -7.91
C LYS A 65 -8.96 -0.47 -8.53
N GLY A 66 -9.36 0.55 -7.78
CA GLY A 66 -9.23 1.93 -8.23
C GLY A 66 -7.77 2.33 -8.42
N LEU A 67 -6.87 1.85 -7.55
CA LEU A 67 -5.43 2.08 -7.69
C LEU A 67 -4.84 1.36 -8.92
N ALA A 68 -5.25 0.12 -9.18
CA ALA A 68 -4.83 -0.66 -10.35
C ALA A 68 -5.32 -0.06 -11.68
N GLY A 69 -6.38 0.74 -11.66
CA GLY A 69 -6.89 1.46 -12.83
C GLY A 69 -6.12 2.74 -13.17
N LYS A 70 -5.08 3.09 -12.41
CA LYS A 70 -4.29 4.31 -12.59
C LYS A 70 -2.96 3.99 -13.26
N ASP A 71 -2.51 4.86 -14.15
CA ASP A 71 -1.18 4.76 -14.73
C ASP A 71 -0.10 5.18 -13.73
N THR A 72 1.17 4.92 -14.06
CA THR A 72 2.29 5.26 -13.19
C THR A 72 2.47 6.76 -12.99
N GLU A 73 2.05 7.59 -13.94
CA GLU A 73 2.16 9.05 -13.85
C GLU A 73 1.12 9.61 -12.88
N ASP A 74 -0.11 9.10 -12.93
CA ASP A 74 -1.18 9.36 -11.98
C ASP A 74 -0.78 8.93 -10.57
N ILE A 75 -0.23 7.72 -10.43
CA ILE A 75 0.29 7.21 -9.14
C ILE A 75 1.39 8.15 -8.63
N THR A 76 2.34 8.55 -9.48
CA THR A 76 3.42 9.49 -9.12
C THR A 76 2.88 10.84 -8.64
N LYS A 77 1.93 11.43 -9.39
CA LYS A 77 1.30 12.73 -9.07
C LYS A 77 0.52 12.68 -7.77
N MET A 78 -0.23 11.59 -7.53
CA MET A 78 -1.02 11.40 -6.29
C MET A 78 -0.14 11.29 -5.05
N LEU A 79 1.07 10.77 -5.21
CA LEU A 79 1.92 10.35 -4.11
C LEU A 79 2.87 11.44 -3.62
N GLY A 80 3.38 12.30 -4.51
CA GLY A 80 4.57 13.10 -4.21
C GLY A 80 5.75 12.25 -3.71
N VAL A 81 5.77 10.95 -4.04
CA VAL A 81 6.80 10.01 -3.59
C VAL A 81 7.86 9.79 -4.65
N LYS A 82 9.02 9.34 -4.19
CA LYS A 82 10.16 8.97 -5.04
C LYS A 82 9.79 7.82 -5.98
N ASN A 83 10.36 7.84 -7.19
CA ASN A 83 10.19 6.83 -8.24
C ASN A 83 10.32 5.39 -7.75
N ALA A 84 11.16 5.11 -6.75
CA ALA A 84 11.30 3.78 -6.16
C ALA A 84 10.00 3.23 -5.55
N LYS A 85 9.23 4.06 -4.83
CA LYS A 85 7.95 3.65 -4.23
C LYS A 85 6.89 3.43 -5.32
N VAL A 86 6.85 4.31 -6.33
CA VAL A 86 5.96 4.17 -7.49
C VAL A 86 6.23 2.85 -8.21
N ALA A 87 7.50 2.58 -8.55
CA ALA A 87 7.90 1.36 -9.23
C ALA A 87 7.52 0.10 -8.43
N THR A 88 7.70 0.14 -7.10
CA THR A 88 7.33 -0.98 -6.22
C THR A 88 5.83 -1.26 -6.25
N VAL A 89 5.00 -0.22 -6.15
CA VAL A 89 3.53 -0.37 -6.18
C VAL A 89 3.06 -0.82 -7.56
N ALA A 90 3.56 -0.21 -8.63
CA ALA A 90 3.23 -0.58 -10.00
C ALA A 90 3.58 -2.06 -10.30
N ALA A 91 4.75 -2.51 -9.87
CA ALA A 91 5.16 -3.90 -10.01
C ALA A 91 4.24 -4.86 -9.25
N ALA A 92 3.87 -4.54 -8.01
CA ALA A 92 2.97 -5.36 -7.21
C ALA A 92 1.57 -5.50 -7.86
N LEU A 93 1.02 -4.41 -8.39
CA LEU A 93 -0.26 -4.41 -9.09
C LEU A 93 -0.21 -5.22 -10.39
N GLU A 94 0.87 -5.09 -11.17
CA GLU A 94 1.05 -5.88 -12.39
C GLU A 94 1.20 -7.38 -12.10
N ILE A 95 1.91 -7.76 -11.03
CA ILE A 95 1.99 -9.15 -10.58
C ILE A 95 0.59 -9.68 -10.25
N SER A 96 -0.19 -8.94 -9.46
CA SER A 96 -1.57 -9.31 -9.11
C SER A 96 -2.45 -9.48 -10.35
N ARG A 97 -2.33 -8.57 -11.33
CA ARG A 97 -3.06 -8.64 -12.60
C ARG A 97 -2.69 -9.89 -13.40
N ARG A 98 -1.40 -10.24 -13.50
CA ARG A 98 -0.93 -11.44 -14.22
C ARG A 98 -1.42 -12.72 -13.56
N VAL A 99 -1.32 -12.82 -12.24
CA VAL A 99 -1.82 -13.98 -11.48
C VAL A 99 -3.33 -14.13 -11.68
N SER A 100 -4.09 -13.04 -11.56
CA SER A 100 -5.54 -13.05 -11.77
C SER A 100 -5.89 -13.50 -13.20
N LYS A 101 -5.18 -13.00 -14.20
CA LYS A 101 -5.37 -13.40 -15.61
C LYS A 101 -5.11 -14.89 -15.84
N GLN A 102 -4.05 -15.44 -15.21
CA GLN A 102 -3.75 -16.87 -15.30
C GLN A 102 -4.86 -17.71 -14.66
N ILE A 103 -5.30 -17.36 -13.45
CA ILE A 103 -6.39 -18.06 -12.75
C ILE A 103 -7.69 -18.07 -13.59
N LEU A 104 -8.03 -16.94 -14.22
CA LEU A 104 -9.23 -16.85 -15.07
C LEU A 104 -9.11 -17.72 -16.33
N LYS A 105 -7.92 -17.78 -16.94
CA LYS A 105 -7.63 -18.64 -18.09
C LYS A 105 -7.72 -20.11 -17.71
N ASP A 106 -7.14 -20.51 -16.59
CA ASP A 106 -7.17 -21.90 -16.11
C ASP A 106 -8.59 -22.38 -15.78
N LYS A 107 -9.47 -21.45 -15.43
CA LYS A 107 -10.91 -21.70 -15.21
C LYS A 107 -11.75 -21.64 -16.49
N GLY A 108 -11.16 -21.33 -17.64
CA GLY A 108 -11.88 -21.17 -18.91
C GLY A 108 -12.86 -19.99 -18.94
N ILE A 109 -12.67 -19.00 -18.08
CA ILE A 109 -13.51 -17.78 -18.04
C ILE A 109 -13.12 -16.81 -19.15
N ILE A 110 -11.83 -16.78 -19.51
CA ILE A 110 -11.24 -16.01 -20.61
C ILE A 110 -10.23 -16.83 -21.39
#